data_AF-A0A838PSL8-F1
#
_entry.id   AF-A0A838PSL8-F1
#
_cell.length_a   1.000
_cell.length_b   1.000
_cell.length_c   1.000
_cell.angle_alpha   90.00
_cell.angle_beta   90.00
_cell.angle_gamma   90.00
#
_symmetry.space_group_name_H-M   'P 1'
#
loop_
_entity.id
_entity.type
_entity.pdbx_description
1 polymer ?
#
loop_
_entity_poly.entity_id
_entity_poly.type
_entity_poly.pdbx_seq_one_letter_code
_entity_poly.pdbx_strand_id
1 'polypeptide(L)'
;MPVEARLHFSQELQALEEQALEGLDMVVAALERTLEAVLHQDIELASYVIADDDRIDGRYLEVRQGILSLMARQAPVASDLRLIAALLDLTRNVERMGDQCVNIAKLVPLVGREPPVEEGILARIDRMMRQAISQTAQCKQA
;
A
#
# COMPACT_ATOMS: atom_id res chain seq x y z
N MET A 1 -6.61 23.04 24.76
CA MET A 1 -7.66 23.14 23.71
C MET A 1 -9.03 23.00 24.37
N PRO A 2 -10.07 23.72 23.89
CA PRO A 2 -11.45 23.46 24.27
C PRO A 2 -11.82 21.98 24.02
N VAL A 3 -12.72 21.42 24.84
CA VAL A 3 -13.11 19.99 24.76
C VAL A 3 -13.66 19.62 23.38
N GLU A 4 -14.50 20.48 22.80
CA GLU A 4 -15.06 20.29 21.46
C GLU A 4 -13.98 20.28 20.36
N ALA A 5 -13.00 21.18 20.44
CA ALA A 5 -11.89 21.22 19.49
C ALA A 5 -11.03 19.95 19.56
N ARG A 6 -10.83 19.41 20.78
CA ARG A 6 -10.10 18.14 20.96
C ARG A 6 -10.87 16.94 20.42
N LEU A 7 -12.20 16.91 20.58
CA LEU A 7 -13.03 15.85 20.02
C LEU A 7 -12.97 15.85 18.49
N HIS A 8 -13.11 17.03 17.88
CA HIS A 8 -13.03 17.19 16.43
C HIS A 8 -11.65 16.76 15.88
N PHE A 9 -10.56 17.14 16.54
CA PHE A 9 -9.20 16.65 16.21
C PHE A 9 -9.13 15.13 16.16
N SER A 10 -9.61 14.47 17.23
CA SER A 10 -9.54 13.02 17.35
C SER A 10 -10.35 12.31 16.27
N GLN A 11 -11.51 12.87 15.89
CA GLN A 11 -12.33 12.35 14.79
C GLN A 11 -11.63 12.51 13.42
N GLU A 12 -11.05 13.67 13.15
CA GLU A 12 -10.27 13.89 11.91
C GLU A 12 -9.06 12.96 11.84
N LEU A 13 -8.34 12.78 12.95
CA LEU A 13 -7.17 11.90 13.01
C LEU A 13 -7.56 10.43 12.83
N GLN A 14 -8.67 9.99 13.43
CA GLN A 14 -9.19 8.63 13.25
C GLN A 14 -9.59 8.38 11.79
N ALA A 15 -10.23 9.35 11.13
CA ALA A 15 -10.56 9.23 9.71
C ALA A 15 -9.29 9.07 8.85
N LEU A 16 -8.23 9.83 9.12
CA LEU A 16 -6.95 9.69 8.41
C LEU A 16 -6.28 8.35 8.66
N GLU A 17 -6.41 7.81 9.88
CA GLU A 17 -5.93 6.47 10.23
C GLU A 17 -6.69 5.38 9.45
N GLU A 18 -8.01 5.45 9.41
CA GLU A 18 -8.84 4.52 8.62
C GLU A 18 -8.46 4.56 7.13
N GLN A 19 -8.28 5.76 6.56
CA GLN A 19 -7.83 5.93 5.18
C GLN A 19 -6.43 5.37 4.93
N ALA A 20 -5.50 5.52 5.88
CA ALA A 20 -4.17 4.93 5.79
C ALA A 20 -4.22 3.39 5.79
N LEU A 21 -5.07 2.82 6.65
CA LEU A 21 -5.26 1.37 6.75
C LEU A 21 -5.96 0.78 5.51
N GLU A 22 -6.87 1.51 4.86
CA GLU A 22 -7.43 1.11 3.55
C GLU A 22 -6.34 0.94 2.49
N GLY A 23 -5.25 1.72 2.55
CA GLY A 23 -4.10 1.56 1.66
C GLY A 23 -3.44 0.18 1.76
N LEU A 24 -3.46 -0.46 2.93
CA LEU A 24 -2.95 -1.83 3.10
C LEU A 24 -3.81 -2.84 2.33
N ASP A 25 -5.14 -2.67 2.34
CA ASP A 25 -6.05 -3.55 1.60
C ASP A 25 -5.82 -3.41 0.08
N MET A 26 -5.57 -2.18 -0.38
CA MET A 26 -5.27 -1.89 -1.79
C MET A 26 -3.97 -2.58 -2.23
N VAL A 27 -2.92 -2.51 -1.41
CA VAL A 27 -1.64 -3.12 -1.78
C VAL A 27 -1.65 -4.64 -1.67
N VAL A 28 -2.43 -5.22 -0.75
CA VAL A 28 -2.70 -6.67 -0.72
C VAL A 28 -3.33 -7.11 -2.05
N ALA A 29 -4.35 -6.40 -2.53
CA ALA A 29 -4.97 -6.72 -3.82
C ALA A 29 -3.99 -6.55 -5.00
N ALA A 30 -3.12 -5.54 -4.97
CA ALA A 30 -2.07 -5.35 -5.98
C ALA A 30 -1.06 -6.51 -5.98
N LEU A 31 -0.61 -6.96 -4.81
CA LEU A 31 0.30 -8.11 -4.67
C LEU A 31 -0.34 -9.41 -5.20
N GLU A 32 -1.61 -9.67 -4.86
CA GLU A 32 -2.34 -10.84 -5.34
C GLU A 32 -2.45 -10.86 -6.87
N ARG A 33 -2.84 -9.74 -7.47
CA ARG A 33 -2.93 -9.61 -8.95
C ARG A 33 -1.57 -9.72 -9.61
N THR A 34 -0.53 -9.15 -9.01
CA THR A 34 0.84 -9.25 -9.51
C THR A 34 1.32 -10.71 -9.49
N LEU A 35 0.99 -11.46 -8.44
CA LEU A 35 1.33 -12.88 -8.35
C LEU A 35 0.65 -13.67 -9.47
N GLU A 36 -0.65 -13.46 -9.63
CA GLU A 36 -1.43 -14.12 -10.68
C GLU A 36 -0.88 -13.80 -12.08
N ALA A 37 -0.56 -12.53 -12.34
CA ALA A 37 0.02 -12.10 -13.60
C ALA A 37 1.38 -12.76 -13.88
N VAL A 38 2.22 -12.90 -12.86
CA VAL A 38 3.54 -13.55 -12.99
C VAL A 38 3.40 -15.06 -13.22
N LEU A 39 2.52 -15.75 -12.49
CA LEU A 39 2.37 -17.20 -12.59
C LEU A 39 1.76 -17.64 -13.92
N HIS A 40 0.83 -16.85 -14.47
CA HIS A 40 0.11 -17.17 -15.70
C HIS A 40 0.61 -16.42 -16.93
N GLN A 41 1.66 -15.59 -16.78
CA GLN A 41 2.16 -14.70 -17.83
C GLN A 41 1.03 -13.81 -18.42
N ASP A 42 0.11 -13.36 -17.55
CA ASP A 42 -1.05 -12.58 -17.95
C ASP A 42 -0.65 -11.10 -18.13
N ILE A 43 -0.48 -10.71 -19.38
CA ILE A 43 -0.10 -9.35 -19.79
C ILE A 43 -1.24 -8.35 -19.53
N GLU A 44 -2.50 -8.78 -19.66
CA GLU A 44 -3.65 -7.90 -19.45
C GLU A 44 -3.78 -7.56 -17.96
N LEU A 45 -3.65 -8.57 -17.10
CA LEU A 45 -3.64 -8.38 -15.65
C LEU A 45 -2.42 -7.57 -15.19
N ALA A 46 -1.24 -7.80 -15.76
CA ALA A 46 -0.06 -6.98 -15.48
C ALA A 46 -0.30 -5.51 -15.86
N SER A 47 -0.92 -5.24 -17.01
CA SER A 47 -1.27 -3.88 -17.44
C SER A 47 -2.30 -3.23 -16.50
N TYR A 48 -3.25 -4.02 -16.00
CA TYR A 48 -4.20 -3.56 -14.99
C TYR A 48 -3.48 -3.18 -13.68
N VAL A 49 -2.54 -3.98 -13.20
CA VAL A 49 -1.74 -3.66 -11.99
C VAL A 49 -1.03 -2.32 -12.15
N ILE A 50 -0.41 -2.07 -13.31
CA ILE A 50 0.28 -0.81 -13.60
C ILE A 50 -0.68 0.38 -13.56
N ALA A 51 -1.90 0.23 -14.07
CA ALA A 51 -2.89 1.31 -14.08
C ALA A 51 -3.60 1.52 -12.74
N ASP A 52 -3.81 0.46 -11.94
CA ASP A 52 -4.49 0.54 -10.64
C ASP A 52 -3.60 1.19 -9.56
N ASP A 53 -2.28 1.25 -9.78
CA ASP A 53 -1.29 1.86 -8.88
C ASP A 53 -1.51 3.37 -8.67
N ASP A 54 -2.03 4.09 -9.68
CA ASP A 54 -2.43 5.50 -9.56
C ASP A 54 -3.40 5.73 -8.39
N ARG A 55 -4.20 4.72 -8.02
CA ARG A 55 -5.12 4.80 -6.87
C ARG A 55 -4.38 4.70 -5.55
N ILE A 56 -3.32 3.88 -5.47
CA ILE A 56 -2.48 3.76 -4.28
C ILE A 56 -1.72 5.07 -4.07
N ASP A 57 -1.16 5.63 -5.13
CA ASP A 57 -0.53 6.96 -5.13
C ASP A 57 -1.49 8.06 -4.69
N GLY A 58 -2.71 8.05 -5.23
CA GLY A 58 -3.78 8.96 -4.85
C GLY A 58 -4.08 8.86 -3.35
N ARG A 59 -4.22 7.65 -2.81
CA ARG A 59 -4.48 7.43 -1.39
C ARG A 59 -3.35 7.96 -0.51
N TYR A 60 -2.10 7.72 -0.90
CA TYR A 60 -0.94 8.26 -0.20
C TYR A 60 -0.98 9.80 -0.15
N LEU A 61 -1.27 10.44 -1.29
CA LEU A 61 -1.35 11.90 -1.38
C LEU A 61 -2.49 12.47 -0.53
N GLU A 62 -3.67 11.84 -0.58
CA GLU A 62 -4.85 12.22 0.20
C GLU A 62 -4.56 12.21 1.71
N VAL A 63 -4.04 11.10 2.23
CA VAL A 63 -3.73 10.98 3.67
C VAL A 63 -2.65 11.98 4.07
N ARG A 64 -1.59 12.11 3.28
CA ARG A 64 -0.50 13.06 3.56
C ARG A 64 -1.01 14.50 3.60
N GLN A 65 -1.83 14.90 2.63
CA GLN A 65 -2.41 16.24 2.59
C GLN A 65 -3.38 16.48 3.75
N GLY A 66 -4.17 15.48 4.12
CA GLY A 66 -5.06 15.53 5.26
C GLY A 66 -4.31 15.73 6.58
N ILE A 67 -3.22 14.99 6.80
CA ILE A 67 -2.33 15.15 7.96
C ILE A 67 -1.73 16.57 8.01
N LEU A 68 -1.19 17.06 6.90
CA LEU A 68 -0.62 18.41 6.84
C LEU A 68 -1.67 19.49 7.14
N SER A 69 -2.89 19.30 6.63
CA SER A 69 -4.01 20.22 6.87
C SER A 69 -4.46 20.21 8.34
N LEU A 70 -4.50 19.02 8.96
CA LEU A 70 -4.81 18.85 10.38
C LEU A 70 -3.76 19.55 11.27
N MET A 71 -2.47 19.36 10.96
CA MET A 71 -1.36 20.00 11.67
C MET A 71 -1.30 21.53 11.46
N ALA A 72 -1.75 22.03 10.31
CA ALA A 72 -1.81 23.47 10.04
C ALA A 72 -2.95 24.14 10.81
N ARG A 73 -4.10 23.46 10.95
CA ARG A 73 -5.28 23.99 11.65
C ARG A 73 -5.19 23.85 13.16
N GLN A 74 -4.45 22.86 13.65
CA GLN A 74 -4.43 22.48 15.06
C GLN A 74 -2.98 22.23 15.51
N ALA A 75 -2.64 22.56 16.76
CA ALA A 75 -1.32 22.28 17.33
C ALA A 75 -1.36 20.96 18.15
N PRO A 76 -1.07 19.79 17.52
CA PRO A 76 -1.09 18.50 18.20
C PRO A 76 -0.06 18.42 19.33
N VAL A 77 -0.36 17.60 20.35
CA VAL A 77 0.60 17.30 21.42
C VAL A 77 1.53 16.15 21.02
N ALA A 78 2.59 15.91 21.82
CA ALA A 78 3.62 14.92 21.50
C ALA A 78 3.10 13.49 21.24
N SER A 79 2.03 13.06 21.93
CA SER A 79 1.41 11.75 21.70
C SER A 79 0.77 11.65 20.31
N ASP A 80 0.11 12.72 19.86
CA ASP A 80 -0.57 12.75 18.56
C ASP A 80 0.46 12.79 17.42
N LEU A 81 1.56 13.54 17.62
CA LEU A 81 2.66 13.61 16.67
C LEU A 81 3.29 12.24 16.40
N ARG A 82 3.34 11.35 17.40
CA ARG A 82 3.85 9.99 17.21
C ARG A 82 2.94 9.16 16.30
N LEU A 83 1.63 9.22 16.50
CA LEU A 83 0.67 8.55 15.64
C LEU A 83 0.71 9.14 14.22
N ILE A 84 0.72 10.46 14.10
CA ILE A 84 0.86 11.16 12.81
C ILE A 84 2.12 10.71 12.06
N ALA A 85 3.26 10.64 12.73
CA ALA A 85 4.51 10.18 12.13
C ALA A 85 4.40 8.72 11.64
N ALA A 86 3.82 7.84 12.46
CA ALA A 86 3.59 6.45 12.08
C ALA A 86 2.67 6.32 10.85
N LEU A 87 1.61 7.12 10.75
CA LEU A 87 0.72 7.13 9.58
C LEU A 87 1.42 7.62 8.31
N LEU A 88 2.26 8.66 8.42
CA LEU A 88 3.06 9.14 7.29
C LEU A 88 4.05 8.09 6.79
N ASP A 89 4.72 7.39 7.71
CA ASP A 89 5.65 6.31 7.36
C ASP A 89 4.92 5.10 6.77
N LEU A 90 3.79 4.71 7.35
CA LEU A 90 2.94 3.62 6.86
C LEU A 90 2.49 3.87 5.41
N THR A 91 1.85 5.01 5.17
CA THR A 91 1.30 5.33 3.84
C THR A 91 2.39 5.45 2.78
N ARG A 92 3.57 5.95 3.14
CA ARG A 92 4.73 5.95 2.24
C ARG A 92 5.24 4.54 1.94
N ASN A 93 5.23 3.64 2.92
CA ASN A 93 5.62 2.25 2.67
C ASN A 93 4.60 1.51 1.80
N VAL A 94 3.30 1.81 1.96
CA VAL A 94 2.23 1.29 1.10
C VAL A 94 2.43 1.71 -0.36
N GLU A 95 2.69 3.00 -0.61
CA GLU A 95 2.99 3.50 -1.97
C GLU A 95 4.19 2.76 -2.58
N ARG A 96 5.31 2.67 -1.85
CA ARG A 96 6.49 1.93 -2.30
C ARG A 96 6.21 0.46 -2.61
N MET A 97 5.28 -0.18 -1.90
CA MET A 97 4.90 -1.56 -2.17
C MET A 97 4.09 -1.68 -3.46
N GLY A 98 3.19 -0.72 -3.76
CA GLY A 98 2.51 -0.60 -5.05
C GLY A 98 3.50 -0.42 -6.20
N ASP A 99 4.45 0.49 -6.01
CA ASP A 99 5.52 0.80 -6.96
C ASP A 99 6.37 -0.44 -7.32
N GLN A 100 6.63 -1.34 -6.35
CA GLN A 100 7.27 -2.63 -6.61
C GLN A 100 6.39 -3.59 -7.40
N CYS A 101 5.09 -3.62 -7.14
CA CYS A 101 4.14 -4.41 -7.93
C CYS A 101 4.17 -3.97 -9.40
N VAL A 102 4.18 -2.66 -9.65
CA VAL A 102 4.32 -2.08 -10.99
C VAL A 102 5.63 -2.50 -11.66
N ASN A 103 6.74 -2.45 -10.94
CA ASN A 103 8.04 -2.86 -11.47
C ASN A 103 8.04 -4.34 -11.88
N ILE A 104 7.45 -5.22 -11.07
CA ILE A 104 7.30 -6.63 -11.40
C ILE A 104 6.36 -6.81 -12.60
N ALA A 105 5.21 -6.15 -12.62
CA ALA A 105 4.23 -6.23 -13.71
C ALA A 105 4.81 -5.80 -15.06
N LYS A 106 5.68 -4.77 -15.09
CA LYS A 106 6.40 -4.32 -16.29
C LYS A 106 7.32 -5.40 -16.89
N LEU A 107 7.76 -6.38 -16.09
CA LEU A 107 8.61 -7.49 -16.57
C LEU A 107 7.81 -8.58 -17.26
N VAL A 108 6.54 -8.79 -16.90
CA VAL A 108 5.68 -9.87 -17.44
C VAL A 108 5.68 -9.91 -18.98
N PRO A 109 5.44 -8.81 -19.72
CA PRO A 109 5.47 -8.86 -21.18
C PRO A 109 6.88 -9.07 -21.79
N LEU A 110 7.96 -8.92 -21.01
CA LEU A 110 9.34 -9.01 -21.49
C LEU A 110 9.95 -10.42 -21.34
N VAL A 111 9.42 -11.27 -20.46
CA VAL A 111 9.98 -12.60 -20.14
C VAL A 111 9.85 -13.59 -21.32
N GLY A 112 8.97 -13.31 -22.28
CA GLY A 112 8.72 -14.22 -23.41
C GLY A 112 7.93 -15.46 -23.00
N ARG A 113 7.86 -16.47 -23.88
CA ARG A 113 7.07 -17.71 -23.67
C ARG A 113 7.91 -18.93 -23.32
N GLU A 114 9.22 -18.76 -23.23
CA GLU A 114 10.12 -19.85 -22.85
C GLU A 114 9.99 -20.14 -21.35
N PRO A 115 10.08 -21.41 -20.95
CA PRO A 115 10.09 -21.75 -19.54
C PRO A 115 11.34 -21.14 -18.87
N PRO A 116 11.26 -20.79 -17.58
CA PRO A 116 12.41 -20.24 -16.87
C PRO A 116 13.60 -21.21 -16.89
N VAL A 117 14.81 -20.65 -17.06
CA VAL A 117 16.07 -21.42 -17.09
C VAL A 117 16.29 -22.16 -15.77
N GLU A 118 15.95 -21.50 -14.65
CA GLU A 118 16.09 -22.08 -13.33
C GLU A 118 14.83 -22.82 -12.91
N GLU A 119 14.96 -24.12 -12.71
CA GLU A 119 13.84 -24.95 -12.26
C GLU A 119 13.34 -24.51 -10.87
N GLY A 120 12.01 -24.44 -10.72
CA GLY A 120 11.37 -24.06 -9.46
C GLY A 120 11.50 -22.58 -9.06
N ILE A 121 11.97 -21.69 -9.94
CA ILE A 121 11.99 -20.24 -9.65
C ILE A 121 10.57 -19.68 -9.43
N LEU A 122 9.58 -20.11 -10.22
CA LEU A 122 8.18 -19.70 -10.07
C LEU A 122 7.60 -20.15 -8.72
N ALA A 123 7.94 -21.36 -8.26
CA ALA A 123 7.50 -21.86 -6.95
C ALA A 123 8.11 -21.06 -5.78
N ARG A 124 9.34 -20.55 -5.94
CA ARG A 124 9.96 -19.66 -4.95
C ARG A 124 9.29 -18.29 -4.94
N ILE A 125 9.02 -17.72 -6.12
CA ILE A 125 8.28 -16.46 -6.26
C ILE A 125 6.89 -16.58 -5.61
N ASP A 126 6.14 -17.65 -5.91
CA ASP A 126 4.82 -17.90 -5.30
C ASP A 126 4.90 -17.93 -3.77
N ARG A 127 5.84 -18.69 -3.20
CA ARG A 127 6.01 -18.76 -1.75
C ARG A 127 6.36 -17.40 -1.14
N MET A 128 7.29 -16.66 -1.74
CA MET A 128 7.72 -15.35 -1.24
C MET A 128 6.58 -14.33 -1.30
N MET A 129 5.84 -14.28 -2.40
CA MET A 129 4.70 -13.38 -2.59
C MET A 129 3.56 -13.69 -1.63
N ARG A 130 3.20 -14.97 -1.46
CA ARG A 130 2.18 -15.37 -0.48
C ARG A 130 2.57 -15.00 0.95
N GLN A 131 3.85 -15.12 1.30
CA GLN A 131 4.34 -14.68 2.61
C GLN A 131 4.21 -13.16 2.75
N ALA A 132 4.60 -12.39 1.74
CA ALA A 132 4.46 -10.93 1.75
C ALA A 132 2.99 -10.48 1.88
N ILE A 133 2.08 -11.12 1.14
CA ILE A 133 0.63 -10.88 1.24
C ILE A 133 0.14 -11.18 2.66
N SER A 134 0.48 -12.34 3.21
CA SER A 134 0.07 -12.73 4.56
C SER A 134 0.59 -11.76 5.63
N GLN A 135 1.84 -11.32 5.54
CA GLN A 135 2.42 -10.39 6.49
C GLN A 135 1.76 -9.01 6.41
N THR A 136 1.47 -8.53 5.19
CA THR A 136 0.81 -7.24 4.97
C THR A 136 -0.63 -7.26 5.49
N ALA A 137 -1.38 -8.33 5.21
CA ALA A 137 -2.75 -8.48 5.70
C ALA A 137 -2.84 -8.54 7.24
N GLN A 138 -1.81 -9.08 7.90
CA GLN A 138 -1.73 -9.14 9.37
C GLN A 138 -1.45 -7.77 10.02
N CYS A 139 -0.85 -6.81 9.31
CA CYS A 139 -0.56 -5.47 9.85
C CYS A 139 -1.81 -4.74 10.37
N LYS A 140 -2.99 -5.04 9.83
CA LYS A 140 -4.26 -4.43 10.23
C LYS A 140 -4.86 -5.05 11.51
N GLN A 141 -4.34 -6.21 11.92
CA GLN A 141 -4.83 -6.98 13.08
C GLN A 141 -3.94 -6.83 14.33
N ALA A 142 -2.80 -6.15 14.20
CA ALA A 142 -1.82 -5.93 15.26
C ALA A 142 -2.11 -4.64 16.04
#